data_AF-G9YJF7-F1
#
_entry.id   AF-G9YJF7-F1
#
_cell.length_a   1.000
_cell.length_b   1.000
_cell.length_c   1.000
_cell.angle_alpha   90.00
_cell.angle_beta   90.00
_cell.angle_gamma   90.00
#
_symmetry.space_group_name_H-M   'P 1'
#
loop_
_entity.id
_entity.type
_entity.pdbx_description
1 polymer ?
#
loop_
_entity_poly.entity_id
_entity_poly.type
_entity_poly.pdbx_seq_one_letter_code
_entity_poly.pdbx_strand_id
1 'polypeptide(L)' 'MFNIGMSEMILIFIVALIVFGPDKLPEIARTLGKSARELKKAGDDLVEAATDTKRAADIEVVGVRESLSKFKEAQAMMKD' A
#
# COMPACT_ATOMS: atom_id res chain seq x y z
N MET A 1 -21.27 18.45 -23.23
CA MET A 1 -21.53 19.90 -23.05
C MET A 1 -20.55 20.51 -22.04
N PHE A 2 -19.24 20.35 -22.25
CA PHE A 2 -18.16 21.15 -21.64
C PHE A 2 -16.91 20.81 -22.46
N ASN A 3 -16.72 21.51 -23.58
CA ASN A 3 -15.48 21.42 -24.35
C ASN A 3 -14.46 22.33 -23.68
N ILE A 4 -13.93 21.91 -22.52
CA ILE A 4 -12.84 22.63 -21.85
C ILE A 4 -11.58 22.29 -22.63
N GLY A 5 -11.15 23.21 -23.47
CA GLY A 5 -9.84 23.17 -24.11
C GLY A 5 -8.75 23.65 -23.15
N MET A 6 -7.52 23.60 -23.64
CA MET A 6 -6.35 24.09 -22.90
C MET A 6 -6.49 25.58 -22.56
N SER A 7 -7.11 26.37 -23.44
CA SER A 7 -7.34 27.80 -23.26
C SER A 7 -8.27 28.09 -22.08
N GLU A 8 -9.38 27.37 -21.97
CA GLU A 8 -10.34 27.52 -20.87
C GLU A 8 -9.72 27.08 -19.53
N MET A 9 -8.92 26.01 -19.53
CA MET A 9 -8.16 25.59 -18.34
C MET A 9 -7.20 26.67 -17.84
N ILE A 10 -6.46 27.31 -18.76
CA ILE A 10 -5.52 28.39 -18.40
C ILE A 10 -6.28 29.58 -17.80
N LEU A 11 -7.43 29.96 -18.37
CA LEU A 11 -8.23 31.06 -17.84
C LEU A 11 -8.71 30.80 -16.41
N ILE A 12 -9.23 29.59 -16.16
CA ILE A 12 -9.63 29.17 -14.81
C ILE A 12 -8.42 29.18 -13.86
N PHE A 13 -7.27 28.72 -14.34
CA PHE A 13 -6.04 28.71 -13.55
C PHE A 13 -5.60 30.12 -13.16
N ILE A 14 -5.66 31.09 -14.09
CA ILE A 14 -5.34 32.49 -13.80
C ILE A 14 -6.30 33.05 -12.73
N VAL A 15 -7.60 32.82 -12.85
CA VAL A 15 -8.57 33.25 -11.82
C VAL A 15 -8.25 32.62 -10.47
N ALA A 16 -7.94 31.32 -10.44
CA ALA A 16 -7.54 30.63 -9.22
C ALA A 16 -6.26 31.19 -8.62
N LEU A 17 -5.25 31.53 -9.45
CA LEU A 17 -4.01 32.17 -9.02
C LEU A 17 -4.23 33.56 -8.45
N ILE A 18 -5.20 34.33 -8.96
CA ILE A 18 -5.54 35.65 -8.40
C ILE A 18 -6.22 35.49 -7.03
N VAL A 19 -7.12 34.52 -6.88
CA VAL A 19 -7.87 34.28 -5.63
C VAL A 19 -6.97 33.71 -4.54
N PHE A 20 -6.20 32.67 -4.87
CA PHE A 20 -5.39 31.93 -3.90
C PHE A 20 -3.94 32.43 -3.83
N GLY A 21 -3.43 33.06 -4.89
CA GLY A 21 -2.02 33.47 -5.01
C GLY A 21 -1.16 32.41 -5.71
N PRO A 22 -0.18 32.81 -6.55
CA PRO A 22 0.70 31.87 -7.26
C PRO A 22 1.64 31.10 -6.34
N ASP A 23 1.96 31.63 -5.16
CA ASP A 23 2.83 30.96 -4.19
C ASP A 23 2.10 29.91 -3.37
N LYS A 24 0.77 30.04 -3.20
CA LYS A 24 -0.04 29.13 -2.37
C LYS A 24 -0.29 27.78 -3.03
N LEU A 25 -0.48 27.73 -4.34
CA LEU A 25 -0.68 26.45 -5.04
C LEU A 25 0.56 25.53 -4.91
N PRO A 26 1.81 25.98 -5.16
CA PRO A 26 3.01 25.19 -4.91
C PRO A 26 3.23 24.85 -3.44
N GLU A 27 2.93 25.77 -2.51
CA GLU A 27 3.05 25.53 -1.07
C GLU A 27 2.14 24.38 -0.61
N ILE A 28 0.86 24.41 -1.01
CA ILE A 28 -0.11 23.34 -0.71
C ILE A 28 0.32 22.02 -1.37
N ALA A 29 0.73 22.06 -2.64
CA ALA A 29 1.20 20.86 -3.34
C ALA A 29 2.44 20.24 -2.67
N ARG A 30 3.39 21.06 -2.18
CA ARG A 30 4.57 20.58 -1.45
C ARG A 30 4.17 19.92 -0.12
N THR A 31 3.25 20.53 0.62
CA THR A 31 2.78 19.98 1.90
C THR A 31 2.03 18.67 1.70
N LEU A 32 1.05 18.65 0.78
CA LEU A 32 0.32 17.43 0.41
C LEU A 32 1.25 16.36 -0.15
N GLY A 33 2.25 16.75 -0.95
CA GLY A 33 3.24 15.82 -1.51
C GLY A 33 4.12 15.17 -0.43
N LYS A 34 4.51 15.92 0.61
CA LYS A 34 5.21 15.35 1.77
C LYS A 34 4.32 14.37 2.53
N SER A 35 3.08 14.76 2.84
CA SER A 35 2.12 13.89 3.50
C SER A 35 1.85 12.62 2.69
N ALA A 36 1.62 12.72 1.38
CA ALA A 36 1.42 11.56 0.51
C ALA A 36 2.63 10.63 0.47
N ARG A 37 3.85 11.18 0.50
CA ARG A 37 5.09 10.39 0.58
C ARG A 37 5.22 9.66 1.92
N GLU A 38 4.88 10.32 3.02
CA GLU A 38 4.87 9.70 4.36
C GLU A 38 3.80 8.61 4.46
N LEU A 39 2.60 8.85 3.94
CA LEU A 39 1.54 7.84 3.86
C LEU A 39 1.95 6.64 3.01
N LYS A 40 2.62 6.87 1.87
CA LYS A 40 3.15 5.78 1.05
C LYS A 40 4.18 4.96 1.82
N LYS A 41 5.14 5.62 2.48
CA LYS A 41 6.18 4.95 3.27
C LYS A 41 5.57 4.11 4.40
N ALA A 42 4.64 4.69 5.16
CA ALA A 42 3.92 3.97 6.20
C ALA A 42 3.14 2.77 5.63
N GLY A 43 2.52 2.93 4.46
CA GLY A 43 1.85 1.82 3.76
C GLY A 43 2.82 0.70 3.37
N ASP A 44 3.98 1.05 2.81
CA ASP A 44 5.03 0.10 2.44
C ASP A 44 5.56 -0.66 3.67
N ASP A 45 5.84 0.05 4.77
CA ASP A 45 6.29 -0.54 6.05
C ASP A 45 5.25 -1.53 6.63
N LEU A 46 3.95 -1.23 6.51
CA LEU A 46 2.87 -2.12 6.96
C LEU A 46 2.78 -3.39 6.09
N VAL A 47 2.96 -3.25 4.77
CA VAL A 47 2.96 -4.39 3.83
C VAL A 47 4.16 -5.30 4.12
N GLU A 48 5.32 -4.73 4.41
CA GLU A 48 6.52 -5.48 4.80
C GLU A 48 6.29 -6.24 6.10
N ALA A 49 5.79 -5.57 7.16
CA ALA A 49 5.49 -6.22 8.43
C ALA A 49 4.45 -7.35 8.32
N ALA A 50 3.43 -7.19 7.48
CA ALA A 50 2.44 -8.22 7.20
C ALA A 50 3.03 -9.41 6.42
N THR A 51 3.97 -9.14 5.51
CA THR A 51 4.66 -10.17 4.72
C THR A 51 5.63 -10.98 5.58
N ASP A 52 6.34 -10.33 6.50
CA ASP A 52 7.25 -10.99 7.45
C ASP A 52 6.49 -11.87 8.45
N THR A 53 5.35 -11.39 8.93
CA THR A 53 4.47 -12.20 9.80
C THR A 53 3.91 -13.41 9.06
N LYS A 54 3.54 -13.25 7.77
CA LYS A 54 3.13 -14.39 6.92
C LYS A 54 4.25 -15.40 6.72
N ARG A 55 5.49 -14.96 6.49
CA ARG A 55 6.64 -15.85 6.36
C ARG A 55 6.92 -16.63 7.65
N ALA A 56 6.80 -15.99 8.80
CA ALA A 56 6.95 -16.66 10.09
C ALA A 56 5.85 -17.71 10.33
N ALA A 57 4.60 -17.39 10.01
CA ALA A 57 3.48 -18.32 10.13
C ALA A 57 3.55 -19.49 9.12
N ASP A 58 3.98 -19.23 7.88
CA ASP A 58 4.13 -20.27 6.85
C ASP A 58 5.22 -21.29 7.22
N ILE A 59 6.31 -20.85 7.86
CA ILE A 59 7.38 -21.75 8.34
C ILE A 59 6.86 -22.70 9.43
N GLU A 60 6.05 -22.18 10.38
CA GLU A 60 5.49 -23.00 11.46
C GLU A 60 4.44 -24.00 10.95
N VAL A 61 3.55 -23.56 10.04
CA VAL A 61 2.51 -24.43 9.44
C VAL A 61 3.13 -25.56 8.61
N VAL A 62 4.22 -25.29 7.89
CA VAL A 62 4.93 -26.33 7.11
C VAL A 62 5.54 -27.39 8.03
N GLY A 63 6.18 -26.98 9.14
CA GLY A 63 6.77 -27.92 10.11
C GLY A 63 5.75 -28.79 10.86
N VAL A 64 4.59 -28.21 11.20
CA VAL A 64 3.47 -28.96 11.82
C VAL A 64 2.90 -29.97 10.83
N ARG A 65 2.72 -29.58 9.56
CA ARG A 65 2.17 -30.47 8.52
C ARG A 65 3.06 -31.67 8.24
N GLU A 66 4.38 -31.48 8.26
CA GLU A 66 5.36 -32.56 8.07
C GLU A 66 5.41 -33.51 9.29
N SER A 67 5.26 -32.97 10.49
CA SER A 67 5.17 -33.77 11.72
C SER A 67 3.89 -34.60 11.77
N LEU A 68 2.77 -34.02 11.30
CA LEU A 68 1.49 -34.72 11.17
C LEU A 68 1.53 -35.82 10.12
N SER A 69 2.22 -35.65 8.99
CA SER A 69 2.35 -36.71 7.98
C SER A 69 3.15 -37.89 8.52
N LYS A 70 4.27 -37.63 9.21
CA LYS A 70 5.08 -38.69 9.86
C LYS A 70 4.30 -39.42 10.95
N PHE A 71 3.51 -38.69 11.74
CA PHE A 71 2.61 -39.31 12.73
C PHE A 71 1.50 -40.15 12.08
N LYS A 72 0.95 -39.68 10.96
CA LYS A 72 -0.10 -40.38 10.22
C LYS A 72 0.42 -41.67 9.59
N GLU A 73 1.64 -41.66 9.07
CA GLU A 73 2.33 -42.85 8.55
C GLU A 73 2.67 -43.83 9.67
N ALA A 74 3.18 -43.36 10.81
CA ALA A 74 3.47 -44.20 11.98
C ALA A 74 2.20 -44.83 12.57
N GLN A 75 1.09 -44.10 12.62
CA GLN A 75 -0.21 -44.66 13.04
C GLN A 75 -0.76 -45.69 12.05
N ALA A 76 -0.49 -45.54 10.76
CA ALA A 76 -0.92 -46.52 9.76
C ALA A 76 -0.16 -47.85 9.90
N MET A 77 1.12 -47.82 10.27
CA MET A 77 1.95 -49.02 10.48
C MET A 77 1.64 -49.77 11.79
N MET A 78 1.00 -49.14 12.77
CA MET A 78 0.62 -49.78 14.04
C MET A 78 -0.75 -50.48 13.99
N LYS A 79 -1.50 -50.37 12.88
CA LYS A 79 -2.87 -50.85 12.78
C LYS A 79 -3.02 -52.24 12.11
N ASP A 80 -1.91 -52.85 11.70
CA ASP A 80 -1.83 -54.25 11.23
C ASP A 80 -1.44 -55.20 12.37
#